data_AF-A0A4R7K662-F1
#
_entry.id   AF-A0A4R7K662-F1
#
_cell.length_a   1.000
_cell.length_b   1.000
_cell.length_c   1.000
_cell.angle_alpha   90.00
_cell.angle_beta   90.00
_cell.angle_gamma   90.00
#
_symmetry.space_group_name_H-M   'P 1'
#
loop_
_entity.id
_entity.type
_entity.pdbx_description
1 polymer ?
#
loop_
_entity_poly.entity_id
_entity_poly.type
_entity_poly.pdbx_seq_one_letter_code
_entity_poly.pdbx_strand_id
1 'polypeptide(L)'
;MTNTYFKSIFTLTIAAILTSCGSAGTAGGSGLILTPVENIDSTPLKIADLTTSEKNNWGHLDLVADTIPGMSVDKAYSEIIKNRKGTKTIVAVLDSGIDLKHEDLVNVLWTNTKERAGNGIDDDGNGYIDDIHGYNFLGESYNEQLEYVRMLRLNIGDAATLSKAKSQLDAKYNEALQGKEQYESIYQAVKNADNDVKKYLKKETYNKQDLAGIKATDEAMQRNVAILNQMLSINETIPGVLDDLNKGIKYYSEQLNYNLNKDFNGRSPVGDDPYNLADVNYGNGNPMNRVDDESHGTHVAGIIAAERNNGKGVNGVANNVAIMSIRAVPNGDEYDKDIARGIRYAVDNGARVINGSFGKSFSPKAEWVNDALKYAAKKNVLFVHAAGNDGADLDDPTNPNFPNDQITNGPEFADNVITVGALNPKYGSEMVASYSNYGKINVDIFAPGTDIYSTYPNNEYEYSPGTSMASPGVAGIAALVISQYPNLTAAQVKKIILQSGLPIKTKVVLGSNGGKSGSLNEVSTSGKIANAYNALVLASKVAAGQVKL
;
A
#
# COMPACT_ATOMS: atom_id res chain seq x y z
N MET A 1 40.47 -45.39 -27.53
CA MET A 1 40.39 -45.09 -26.09
C MET A 1 40.32 -43.59 -25.91
N THR A 2 39.11 -43.05 -25.75
CA THR A 2 38.72 -41.95 -24.84
C THR A 2 37.31 -41.48 -25.25
N ASN A 3 36.40 -41.50 -24.28
CA ASN A 3 34.97 -41.24 -24.39
C ASN A 3 34.67 -39.75 -24.63
N THR A 4 33.58 -39.47 -25.35
CA THR A 4 32.84 -38.21 -25.21
C THR A 4 31.35 -38.50 -25.43
N TYR A 5 30.56 -38.42 -24.36
CA TYR A 5 29.09 -38.51 -24.39
C TYR A 5 28.52 -37.08 -24.45
N PHE A 6 27.69 -36.82 -25.47
CA PHE A 6 26.81 -35.66 -25.55
C PHE A 6 25.36 -36.09 -25.28
N LYS A 7 24.63 -35.19 -24.60
CA LYS A 7 23.31 -35.35 -23.99
C LYS A 7 22.18 -35.56 -25.01
N SER A 8 21.26 -36.49 -24.69
CA SER A 8 19.97 -36.65 -25.38
C SER A 8 18.96 -35.58 -24.97
N ILE A 9 18.32 -35.02 -25.97
CA ILE A 9 17.08 -34.23 -25.92
C ILE A 9 15.91 -35.21 -26.10
N PHE A 10 14.88 -35.14 -25.26
CA PHE A 10 13.61 -35.80 -25.50
C PHE A 10 12.48 -34.76 -25.40
N THR A 11 11.95 -34.39 -26.55
CA THR A 11 10.70 -33.67 -26.75
C THR A 11 9.55 -34.68 -26.81
N LEU A 12 8.44 -34.39 -26.13
CA LEU A 12 7.19 -35.12 -26.31
C LEU A 12 6.00 -34.16 -26.30
N THR A 13 5.54 -33.84 -27.51
CA THR A 13 4.23 -33.27 -27.82
C THR A 13 3.16 -34.35 -27.81
N ILE A 14 2.03 -34.14 -27.13
CA ILE A 14 0.77 -34.79 -27.47
C ILE A 14 -0.37 -33.77 -27.34
N ALA A 15 -1.01 -33.50 -28.48
CA ALA A 15 -2.30 -32.85 -28.59
C ALA A 15 -3.41 -33.91 -28.59
N ALA A 16 -4.56 -33.60 -28.00
CA ALA A 16 -5.79 -34.35 -28.22
C ALA A 16 -6.98 -33.40 -28.38
N ILE A 17 -7.62 -33.48 -29.54
CA ILE A 17 -8.91 -32.89 -29.91
C ILE A 17 -9.97 -33.97 -29.73
N LEU A 18 -11.14 -33.66 -29.16
CA LEU A 18 -12.39 -34.36 -29.44
C LEU A 18 -13.59 -33.40 -29.34
N THR A 19 -14.47 -33.49 -30.33
CA THR A 19 -15.65 -32.65 -30.58
C THR A 19 -16.97 -33.40 -30.32
N SER A 20 -17.99 -32.62 -29.89
CA SER A 20 -19.42 -32.65 -30.30
C SER A 20 -20.36 -33.79 -29.83
N CYS A 21 -21.43 -33.41 -29.10
CA CYS A 21 -22.84 -33.38 -29.58
C CYS A 21 -23.81 -32.95 -28.44
N GLY A 22 -24.81 -32.11 -28.75
CA GLY A 22 -25.64 -31.40 -27.75
C GLY A 22 -27.06 -31.94 -27.51
N SER A 23 -27.78 -31.28 -26.60
CA SER A 23 -29.24 -31.13 -26.60
C SER A 23 -29.67 -29.99 -25.64
N ALA A 24 -30.69 -29.25 -26.06
CA ALA A 24 -31.15 -27.98 -25.48
C ALA A 24 -32.00 -28.14 -24.21
N GLY A 25 -31.97 -27.14 -23.33
CA GLY A 25 -32.96 -26.98 -22.26
C GLY A 25 -32.62 -25.95 -21.17
N THR A 26 -33.32 -24.81 -21.22
CA THR A 26 -33.58 -23.82 -20.15
C THR A 26 -32.51 -22.78 -19.78
N ALA A 27 -32.98 -21.53 -19.76
CA ALA A 27 -32.26 -20.31 -19.47
C ALA A 27 -31.99 -20.14 -17.97
N GLY A 28 -30.74 -19.80 -17.65
CA GLY A 28 -30.28 -19.34 -16.34
C GLY A 28 -28.82 -18.91 -16.53
N GLY A 29 -28.49 -17.66 -16.21
CA GLY A 29 -27.18 -17.07 -16.49
C GLY A 29 -26.05 -17.92 -15.93
N SER A 30 -25.27 -18.55 -16.81
CA SER A 30 -24.07 -19.30 -16.45
C SER A 30 -23.03 -18.31 -15.92
N GLY A 31 -22.87 -18.30 -14.60
CA GLY A 31 -21.70 -17.70 -13.97
C GLY A 31 -20.43 -18.27 -14.60
N LEU A 32 -19.57 -17.38 -15.07
CA LEU A 32 -18.28 -17.74 -15.66
C LEU A 32 -17.40 -18.37 -14.59
N ILE A 33 -17.30 -19.70 -14.64
CA ILE A 33 -16.26 -20.44 -13.93
C ILE A 33 -14.99 -20.28 -14.79
N LEU A 34 -14.13 -19.30 -14.46
CA LEU A 34 -12.69 -19.54 -14.61
C LEU A 34 -12.46 -20.85 -13.86
N THR A 35 -12.09 -21.93 -14.54
CA THR A 35 -11.80 -23.21 -13.89
C THR A 35 -10.93 -22.88 -12.68
N PRO A 36 -11.44 -23.06 -11.43
CA PRO A 36 -10.60 -22.93 -10.26
C PRO A 36 -9.38 -23.77 -10.57
N VAL A 37 -8.19 -23.29 -10.25
CA VAL A 37 -7.03 -24.18 -10.28
C VAL A 37 -7.40 -25.31 -9.32
N GLU A 38 -7.81 -26.45 -9.87
CA GLU A 38 -8.12 -27.62 -9.08
C GLU A 38 -6.88 -27.85 -8.22
N ASN A 39 -7.06 -28.09 -6.93
CA ASN A 39 -5.99 -28.45 -6.00
C ASN A 39 -5.05 -27.31 -5.54
N ILE A 40 -5.40 -26.02 -5.66
CA ILE A 40 -4.54 -24.94 -5.14
C ILE A 40 -4.27 -25.02 -3.63
N ASP A 41 -5.26 -25.46 -2.85
CA ASP A 41 -5.09 -25.67 -1.39
C ASP A 41 -4.32 -26.96 -1.05
N SER A 42 -3.99 -27.77 -2.06
CA SER A 42 -3.10 -28.93 -1.94
C SER A 42 -1.73 -28.70 -2.59
N THR A 43 -1.44 -27.48 -3.02
CA THR A 43 -0.08 -27.08 -3.38
C THR A 43 0.81 -27.20 -2.14
N PRO A 44 2.00 -27.83 -2.24
CA PRO A 44 2.90 -27.95 -1.11
C PRO A 44 3.25 -26.59 -0.52
N LEU A 45 3.19 -26.48 0.81
CA LEU A 45 3.65 -25.28 1.50
C LEU A 45 5.13 -25.06 1.23
N LYS A 46 5.49 -23.83 0.86
CA LYS A 46 6.87 -23.40 0.91
C LYS A 46 7.32 -23.33 2.37
N ILE A 47 8.25 -24.22 2.73
CA ILE A 47 8.83 -24.28 4.08
C ILE A 47 10.22 -23.65 4.16
N ALA A 48 10.83 -23.34 3.02
CA ALA A 48 12.11 -22.65 2.95
C ALA A 48 11.89 -21.14 2.98
N ASP A 49 12.82 -20.42 3.61
CA ASP A 49 12.84 -18.96 3.56
C ASP A 49 12.91 -18.46 2.11
N LEU A 50 12.30 -17.31 1.86
CA LEU A 50 12.42 -16.65 0.57
C LEU A 50 13.88 -16.27 0.28
N THR A 51 14.33 -16.55 -0.93
CA THR A 51 15.59 -15.98 -1.44
C THR A 51 15.47 -14.46 -1.55
N THR A 52 16.58 -13.72 -1.58
CA THR A 52 16.55 -12.25 -1.74
C THR A 52 15.79 -11.82 -2.99
N SER A 53 15.98 -12.53 -4.11
CA SER A 53 15.25 -12.27 -5.36
C SER A 53 13.74 -12.45 -5.19
N GLU A 54 13.32 -13.50 -4.47
CA GLU A 54 11.91 -13.71 -4.17
C GLU A 54 11.38 -12.63 -3.22
N LYS A 55 12.10 -12.29 -2.14
CA LYS A 55 11.69 -11.21 -1.21
C LYS A 55 11.47 -9.88 -1.94
N ASN A 56 12.37 -9.51 -2.86
CA ASN A 56 12.28 -8.24 -3.58
C ASN A 56 11.13 -8.19 -4.59
N ASN A 57 10.60 -9.34 -5.01
CA ASN A 57 9.64 -9.42 -6.12
C ASN A 57 8.40 -10.27 -5.79
N TRP A 58 8.19 -10.65 -4.53
CA TRP A 58 7.20 -11.69 -4.18
C TRP A 58 5.78 -11.31 -4.58
N GLY A 59 5.45 -10.02 -4.56
CA GLY A 59 4.15 -9.50 -4.98
C GLY A 59 3.81 -9.77 -6.45
N HIS A 60 4.82 -10.04 -7.29
CA HIS A 60 4.66 -10.35 -8.70
C HIS A 60 4.56 -11.84 -9.02
N LEU A 61 4.94 -12.69 -8.08
CA LEU A 61 5.01 -14.14 -8.25
C LEU A 61 3.62 -14.78 -8.36
N ASP A 62 3.59 -16.03 -8.77
CA ASP A 62 2.38 -16.82 -9.01
C ASP A 62 2.26 -17.95 -7.99
N LEU A 63 1.08 -18.10 -7.37
CA LEU A 63 0.87 -19.11 -6.33
C LEU A 63 1.06 -20.55 -6.84
N VAL A 64 0.75 -20.83 -8.11
CA VAL A 64 0.85 -22.18 -8.66
C VAL A 64 2.28 -22.49 -9.10
N ALA A 65 2.96 -21.52 -9.74
CA ALA A 65 4.32 -21.71 -10.23
C ALA A 65 5.37 -21.58 -9.13
N ASP A 66 5.19 -20.63 -8.21
CA ASP A 66 6.22 -20.19 -7.25
C ASP A 66 5.86 -20.54 -5.80
N THR A 67 4.66 -21.09 -5.54
CA THR A 67 4.13 -21.41 -4.19
C THR A 67 3.97 -20.19 -3.26
N ILE A 68 3.97 -18.99 -3.84
CA ILE A 68 3.90 -17.70 -3.13
C ILE A 68 2.63 -16.96 -3.57
N PRO A 69 1.80 -16.43 -2.64
CA PRO A 69 0.52 -15.81 -2.95
C PRO A 69 0.67 -14.39 -3.52
N GLY A 70 1.46 -14.23 -4.59
CA GLY A 70 1.58 -13.00 -5.36
C GLY A 70 0.42 -12.81 -6.36
N MET A 71 0.50 -11.73 -7.14
CA MET A 71 -0.55 -11.32 -8.07
C MET A 71 -0.39 -11.89 -9.49
N SER A 72 0.55 -12.82 -9.74
CA SER A 72 0.85 -13.37 -11.06
C SER A 72 1.18 -12.30 -12.12
N VAL A 73 1.88 -11.23 -11.71
CA VAL A 73 2.25 -10.09 -12.59
C VAL A 73 3.27 -10.54 -13.63
N ASP A 74 4.32 -11.25 -13.21
CA ASP A 74 5.37 -11.66 -14.13
C ASP A 74 4.86 -12.68 -15.16
N LYS A 75 3.94 -13.55 -14.74
CA LYS A 75 3.20 -14.45 -15.63
C LYS A 75 2.32 -13.69 -16.63
N ALA A 76 1.62 -12.64 -16.20
CA ALA A 76 0.85 -11.78 -17.09
C ALA A 76 1.73 -11.15 -18.19
N TYR A 77 2.92 -10.68 -17.83
CA TYR A 77 3.88 -10.14 -18.79
C TYR A 77 4.41 -11.19 -19.76
N SER A 78 4.81 -12.37 -19.27
CA SER A 78 5.43 -13.41 -20.10
C SER A 78 4.44 -14.10 -21.04
N GLU A 79 3.18 -14.28 -20.64
CA GLU A 79 2.23 -15.08 -21.39
C GLU A 79 1.20 -14.25 -22.17
N ILE A 80 0.69 -13.15 -21.60
CA ILE A 80 -0.41 -12.37 -22.18
C ILE A 80 0.10 -11.11 -22.86
N ILE A 81 0.84 -10.27 -22.14
CA ILE A 81 1.26 -8.96 -22.66
C ILE A 81 2.35 -9.14 -23.69
N LYS A 82 3.43 -9.86 -23.36
CA LYS A 82 4.59 -10.06 -24.23
C LYS A 82 5.06 -8.71 -24.80
N ASN A 83 4.90 -8.53 -26.11
CA ASN A 83 5.29 -7.33 -26.84
C ASN A 83 4.09 -6.41 -27.18
N ARG A 84 2.90 -6.70 -26.66
CA ARG A 84 1.69 -5.90 -26.91
C ARG A 84 1.83 -4.54 -26.23
N LYS A 85 1.77 -3.49 -27.04
CA LYS A 85 1.76 -2.11 -26.57
C LYS A 85 0.36 -1.74 -26.10
N GLY A 86 0.26 -1.15 -24.92
CA GLY A 86 -0.98 -0.58 -24.40
C GLY A 86 -1.14 0.90 -24.78
N THR A 87 -2.19 1.53 -24.25
CA THR A 87 -2.44 2.97 -24.32
C THR A 87 -1.93 3.64 -23.04
N LYS A 88 -1.20 4.76 -23.18
CA LYS A 88 -0.61 5.45 -22.02
C LYS A 88 -1.73 5.88 -21.07
N THR A 89 -1.69 5.39 -19.83
CA THR A 89 -2.75 5.59 -18.83
C THR A 89 -2.22 6.42 -17.67
N ILE A 90 -2.93 7.48 -17.29
CA ILE A 90 -2.54 8.32 -16.14
C ILE A 90 -3.06 7.67 -14.86
N VAL A 91 -2.16 7.49 -13.89
CA VAL A 91 -2.46 7.02 -12.53
C VAL A 91 -2.06 8.11 -11.56
N ALA A 92 -3.00 8.59 -10.75
CA ALA A 92 -2.70 9.55 -9.70
C ALA A 92 -2.37 8.83 -8.40
N VAL A 93 -1.30 9.26 -7.74
CA VAL A 93 -0.93 8.87 -6.38
C VAL A 93 -1.32 10.02 -5.46
N LEU A 94 -2.45 9.87 -4.78
CA LEU A 94 -2.93 10.82 -3.78
C LEU A 94 -2.38 10.43 -2.42
N ASP A 95 -1.28 11.07 -2.04
CA ASP A 95 -0.43 10.63 -0.94
C ASP A 95 0.39 11.80 -0.35
N SER A 96 1.58 11.51 0.16
CA SER A 96 2.52 12.42 0.81
C SER A 96 3.47 13.15 -0.15
N GLY A 97 3.30 12.94 -1.46
CA GLY A 97 4.21 13.41 -2.50
C GLY A 97 5.18 12.32 -2.96
N ILE A 98 5.92 12.61 -4.03
CA ILE A 98 6.84 11.64 -4.67
C ILE A 98 8.19 12.31 -4.89
N ASP A 99 9.29 11.58 -4.69
CA ASP A 99 10.60 12.00 -5.20
C ASP A 99 10.59 12.00 -6.73
N LEU A 100 10.30 13.17 -7.31
CA LEU A 100 10.20 13.38 -8.76
C LEU A 100 11.55 13.19 -9.49
N LYS A 101 12.65 13.02 -8.76
CA LYS A 101 13.99 12.83 -9.31
C LYS A 101 14.46 11.37 -9.18
N HIS A 102 13.66 10.51 -8.57
CA HIS A 102 14.00 9.11 -8.37
C HIS A 102 14.28 8.43 -9.71
N GLU A 103 15.41 7.74 -9.81
CA GLU A 103 15.97 7.22 -11.06
C GLU A 103 15.08 6.17 -11.73
N ASP A 104 14.21 5.52 -10.96
CA ASP A 104 13.28 4.49 -11.40
C ASP A 104 11.86 5.04 -11.69
N LEU A 105 11.61 6.32 -11.38
CA LEU A 105 10.30 6.98 -11.55
C LEU A 105 10.33 8.11 -12.58
N VAL A 106 11.46 8.78 -12.77
CA VAL A 106 11.58 9.99 -13.60
C VAL A 106 11.05 9.80 -15.03
N ASN A 107 11.16 8.60 -15.60
CA ASN A 107 10.70 8.29 -16.96
C ASN A 107 9.20 7.94 -17.05
N VAL A 108 8.53 7.77 -15.91
CA VAL A 108 7.11 7.40 -15.84
C VAL A 108 6.25 8.50 -15.21
N LEU A 109 6.77 9.69 -14.96
CA LEU A 109 5.98 10.81 -14.46
C LEU A 109 4.97 11.31 -15.52
N TRP A 110 3.80 11.73 -15.04
CA TRP A 110 2.88 12.56 -15.80
C TRP A 110 3.43 13.98 -15.89
N THR A 111 3.20 14.66 -17.00
CA THR A 111 3.60 16.06 -17.19
C THR A 111 2.42 16.85 -17.74
N ASN A 112 2.02 17.92 -17.05
CA ASN A 112 1.10 18.91 -17.60
C ASN A 112 1.84 19.70 -18.69
N THR A 113 1.65 19.33 -19.95
CA THR A 113 2.30 20.02 -21.08
C THR A 113 1.69 21.38 -21.40
N LYS A 114 0.62 21.78 -20.70
CA LYS A 114 -0.02 23.07 -20.88
C LYS A 114 0.57 24.15 -19.94
N GLU A 115 1.26 23.73 -18.89
CA GLU A 115 1.97 24.60 -17.96
C GLU A 115 3.42 24.87 -18.39
N ARG A 116 3.95 26.02 -17.99
CA ARG A 116 5.37 26.38 -18.11
C ARG A 116 5.99 26.44 -16.72
N ALA A 117 6.87 25.48 -16.45
CA ALA A 117 7.47 25.32 -15.14
C ALA A 117 8.11 26.61 -14.58
N GLY A 118 7.62 27.05 -13.42
CA GLY A 118 8.24 28.07 -12.57
C GLY A 118 7.97 29.50 -13.03
N ASN A 119 6.90 29.74 -13.80
CA ASN A 119 6.52 31.09 -14.19
C ASN A 119 5.57 31.76 -13.17
N GLY A 120 5.05 31.02 -12.19
CA GLY A 120 4.13 31.53 -11.17
C GLY A 120 2.72 31.81 -11.69
N ILE A 121 2.35 31.26 -12.85
CA ILE A 121 1.08 31.47 -13.54
C ILE A 121 0.40 30.11 -13.71
N ASP A 122 -0.92 30.09 -13.61
CA ASP A 122 -1.77 28.99 -14.08
C ASP A 122 -1.98 29.19 -15.59
N ASP A 123 -1.10 28.61 -16.41
CA ASP A 123 -1.07 28.84 -17.86
C ASP A 123 -2.27 28.18 -18.57
N ASP A 124 -2.78 27.08 -18.03
CA ASP A 124 -3.89 26.31 -18.62
C ASP A 124 -5.28 26.69 -18.07
N GLY A 125 -5.32 27.49 -17.01
CA GLY A 125 -6.53 28.03 -16.39
C GLY A 125 -7.32 26.99 -15.59
N ASN A 126 -6.67 25.92 -15.13
CA ASN A 126 -7.30 24.84 -14.36
C ASN A 126 -7.45 25.17 -12.86
N GLY A 127 -6.89 26.29 -12.40
CA GLY A 127 -6.90 26.75 -11.02
C GLY A 127 -5.66 26.37 -10.20
N TYR A 128 -4.66 25.73 -10.80
CA TYR A 128 -3.49 25.17 -10.12
C TYR A 128 -2.20 25.69 -10.74
N ILE A 129 -1.61 26.69 -10.09
CA ILE A 129 -0.37 27.34 -10.56
C ILE A 129 0.79 26.32 -10.62
N ASP A 130 1.48 26.28 -11.76
CA ASP A 130 2.71 25.51 -12.00
C ASP A 130 2.59 23.99 -11.71
N ASP A 131 1.43 23.37 -11.95
CA ASP A 131 1.16 21.96 -11.61
C ASP A 131 1.80 20.92 -12.56
N ILE A 132 3.11 21.03 -12.78
CA ILE A 132 3.86 20.32 -13.83
C ILE A 132 3.77 18.79 -13.73
N HIS A 133 3.94 18.22 -12.53
CA HIS A 133 3.89 16.77 -12.30
C HIS A 133 2.74 16.35 -11.38
N GLY A 134 1.83 17.28 -11.12
CA GLY A 134 0.76 17.18 -10.14
C GLY A 134 0.76 18.36 -9.18
N TYR A 135 0.07 18.24 -8.04
CA TYR A 135 -0.20 19.39 -7.16
C TYR A 135 -0.01 19.06 -5.67
N ASN A 136 0.41 20.06 -4.90
CA ASN A 136 0.61 19.99 -3.46
C ASN A 136 -0.40 20.84 -2.71
N PHE A 137 -1.38 20.18 -2.10
CA PHE A 137 -2.44 20.79 -1.29
C PHE A 137 -1.98 21.17 0.12
N LEU A 138 -0.84 20.63 0.57
CA LEU A 138 -0.28 20.89 1.89
C LEU A 138 0.65 22.11 1.91
N GLY A 139 0.97 22.71 0.76
CA GLY A 139 1.91 23.84 0.70
C GLY A 139 3.23 23.53 1.43
N GLU A 140 3.54 24.31 2.45
CA GLU A 140 4.74 24.14 3.29
C GLU A 140 4.50 23.24 4.52
N SER A 141 3.27 22.78 4.77
CA SER A 141 2.94 21.92 5.91
C SER A 141 3.49 20.50 5.72
N TYR A 142 3.96 19.92 6.83
CA TYR A 142 4.45 18.55 6.92
C TYR A 142 3.92 17.88 8.18
N ASN A 143 4.26 18.40 9.36
CA ASN A 143 3.71 17.89 10.62
C ASN A 143 2.30 18.42 10.83
N GLU A 144 1.33 17.52 11.05
CA GLU A 144 -0.07 17.83 11.31
C GLU A 144 -0.62 17.01 12.47
N GLN A 145 -1.69 17.50 13.07
CA GLN A 145 -2.44 16.76 14.09
C GLN A 145 -3.22 15.59 13.47
N LEU A 146 -3.53 14.57 14.26
CA LEU A 146 -4.57 13.59 13.89
C LEU A 146 -5.95 14.26 13.95
N GLU A 147 -6.92 13.78 13.17
CA GLU A 147 -8.22 14.45 13.00
C GLU A 147 -8.95 14.60 14.33
N TYR A 148 -8.97 13.56 15.16
CA TYR A 148 -9.65 13.61 16.46
C TYR A 148 -9.02 14.63 17.43
N VAL A 149 -7.73 14.96 17.25
CA VAL A 149 -7.05 16.00 18.02
C VAL A 149 -7.44 17.39 17.52
N ARG A 150 -7.49 17.57 16.19
CA ARG A 150 -8.00 18.80 15.55
C ARG A 150 -9.44 19.08 15.97
N MET A 151 -10.29 18.06 15.94
CA MET A 151 -11.69 18.16 16.35
C MET A 151 -11.84 18.65 17.79
N LEU A 152 -11.01 18.17 18.72
CA LEU A 152 -11.02 18.63 20.10
C LEU A 152 -10.51 20.07 20.25
N ARG A 153 -9.45 20.43 19.52
CA ARG A 153 -8.88 21.79 19.55
C ARG A 153 -9.85 22.82 18.99
N LEU A 154 -10.54 22.49 17.89
CA LEU A 154 -11.44 23.38 17.16
C LEU A 154 -12.91 23.22 17.57
N ASN A 155 -13.20 22.29 18.48
CA ASN A 155 -14.56 21.95 18.94
C ASN A 155 -15.51 21.59 17.78
N ILE A 156 -15.06 20.67 16.91
CA ILE A 156 -15.80 20.19 15.74
C ILE A 156 -16.47 18.86 16.06
N GLY A 157 -17.78 18.77 15.89
CA GLY A 157 -18.58 17.57 16.12
C GLY A 157 -19.53 17.70 17.31
N ASP A 158 -20.39 16.69 17.49
CA ASP A 158 -21.30 16.63 18.64
C ASP A 158 -20.59 16.12 19.91
N ALA A 159 -21.29 16.20 21.05
CA ALA A 159 -20.73 15.82 22.35
C ALA A 159 -20.30 14.34 22.41
N ALA A 160 -21.03 13.44 21.74
CA ALA A 160 -20.69 12.02 21.70
C ALA A 160 -19.40 11.78 20.90
N THR A 161 -19.27 12.43 19.74
CA THR A 161 -18.08 12.35 18.88
C THR A 161 -16.86 12.93 19.59
N LEU A 162 -17.00 14.10 20.21
CA LEU A 162 -15.91 14.72 20.98
C LEU A 162 -15.51 13.88 22.20
N SER A 163 -16.47 13.18 22.83
CA SER A 163 -16.14 12.22 23.90
C SER A 163 -15.33 11.04 23.37
N LYS A 164 -15.68 10.47 22.21
CA LYS A 164 -14.91 9.38 21.57
C LYS A 164 -13.51 9.86 21.20
N ALA A 165 -13.41 11.03 20.56
CA ALA A 165 -12.15 11.67 20.21
C ALA A 165 -11.25 11.89 21.44
N LYS A 166 -11.83 12.35 22.55
CA LYS A 166 -11.08 12.53 23.80
C LYS A 166 -10.58 11.21 24.37
N SER A 167 -11.41 10.18 24.42
CA SER A 167 -10.98 8.85 24.89
C SER A 167 -9.84 8.29 24.04
N GLN A 168 -9.91 8.45 22.72
CA GLN A 168 -8.85 8.00 21.81
C GLN A 168 -7.55 8.78 22.00
N LEU A 169 -7.62 10.11 22.17
CA LEU A 169 -6.43 10.92 22.48
C LEU A 169 -5.81 10.51 23.81
N ASP A 170 -6.59 10.40 24.87
CA ASP A 170 -6.07 10.07 26.18
C ASP A 170 -5.38 8.68 26.15
N ALA A 171 -5.95 7.71 25.42
CA ALA A 171 -5.33 6.40 25.21
C ALA A 171 -4.03 6.48 24.40
N LYS A 172 -4.05 7.12 23.22
CA LYS A 172 -2.90 7.19 22.32
C LYS A 172 -1.76 8.05 22.86
N TYR A 173 -2.07 9.10 23.61
CA TYR A 173 -1.06 9.91 24.30
C TYR A 173 -0.34 9.10 25.37
N ASN A 174 -1.07 8.34 26.19
CA ASN A 174 -0.47 7.47 27.21
C ASN A 174 0.35 6.34 26.57
N GLU A 175 -0.13 5.73 25.49
CA GLU A 175 0.60 4.72 24.72
C GLU A 175 1.92 5.29 24.17
N ALA A 176 1.87 6.47 23.55
CA ALA A 176 3.06 7.12 22.99
C ALA A 176 4.07 7.53 24.06
N LEU A 177 3.59 8.02 25.22
CA LEU A 177 4.45 8.36 26.35
C LEU A 177 5.17 7.13 26.91
N GLN A 178 4.44 6.04 27.16
CA GLN A 178 5.01 4.79 27.66
C GLN A 178 5.97 4.16 26.64
N GLY A 179 5.59 4.17 25.36
CA GLY A 179 6.45 3.69 24.27
C GLY A 179 7.76 4.46 24.22
N LYS A 180 7.71 5.79 24.29
CA LYS A 180 8.90 6.64 24.34
C LYS A 180 9.80 6.30 25.53
N GLU A 181 9.24 6.26 26.74
CA GLU A 181 10.00 5.95 27.96
C GLU A 181 10.64 4.55 27.90
N GLN A 182 9.93 3.58 27.33
CA GLN A 182 10.46 2.22 27.12
C GLN A 182 11.64 2.23 26.15
N TYR A 183 11.50 2.87 24.98
CA TYR A 183 12.57 2.93 23.99
C TYR A 183 13.79 3.70 24.51
N GLU A 184 13.59 4.82 25.22
CA GLU A 184 14.68 5.57 25.86
C GLU A 184 15.39 4.72 26.92
N SER A 185 14.65 3.95 27.72
CA SER A 185 15.22 3.05 28.72
C SER A 185 16.05 1.94 28.08
N ILE A 186 15.55 1.29 27.03
CA ILE A 186 16.29 0.27 26.28
C ILE A 186 17.54 0.89 25.64
N TYR A 187 17.41 2.04 24.99
CA TYR A 187 18.53 2.75 24.38
C TYR A 187 19.66 3.00 25.37
N GLN A 188 19.34 3.54 26.56
CA GLN A 188 20.36 3.77 27.58
C GLN A 188 20.98 2.47 28.10
N ALA A 189 20.18 1.42 28.28
CA ALA A 189 20.68 0.11 28.70
C ALA A 189 21.66 -0.49 27.68
N VAL A 190 21.30 -0.47 26.39
CA VAL A 190 22.14 -0.97 25.29
C VAL A 190 23.40 -0.13 25.15
N LYS A 191 23.28 1.21 25.17
CA LYS A 191 24.42 2.13 25.07
C LYS A 191 25.41 1.94 26.22
N ASN A 192 24.93 1.77 27.44
CA ASN A 192 25.78 1.53 28.60
C ASN A 192 26.45 0.15 28.53
N ALA A 193 25.70 -0.89 28.17
CA ALA A 193 26.25 -2.23 27.96
C ALA A 193 27.32 -2.25 26.87
N ASP A 194 27.08 -1.57 25.75
CA ASP A 194 28.03 -1.42 24.64
C ASP A 194 29.33 -0.76 25.11
N ASN A 195 29.23 0.37 25.82
CA ASN A 195 30.38 1.09 26.36
C ASN A 195 31.23 0.21 27.29
N ASP A 196 30.60 -0.59 28.14
CA ASP A 196 31.31 -1.45 29.09
C ASP A 196 31.96 -2.65 28.40
N VAL A 197 31.27 -3.26 27.42
CA VAL A 197 31.84 -4.36 26.63
C VAL A 197 33.01 -3.90 25.77
N LYS A 198 32.91 -2.73 25.12
CA LYS A 198 34.03 -2.14 24.36
C LYS A 198 35.27 -1.95 25.23
N LYS A 199 35.10 -1.44 26.44
CA LYS A 199 36.19 -1.30 27.42
C LYS A 199 36.77 -2.65 27.84
N TYR A 200 35.93 -3.65 28.08
CA TYR A 200 36.37 -4.99 28.47
C TYR A 200 37.18 -5.68 27.36
N LEU A 201 36.65 -5.65 26.12
CA LEU A 201 37.29 -6.26 24.95
C LEU A 201 38.47 -5.43 24.42
N LYS A 202 38.57 -4.16 24.81
CA LYS A 202 39.50 -3.16 24.24
C LYS A 202 39.34 -3.05 22.72
N LYS A 203 38.09 -3.02 22.26
CA LYS A 203 37.71 -2.92 20.85
C LYS A 203 36.63 -1.87 20.67
N GLU A 204 36.71 -1.12 19.57
CA GLU A 204 35.66 -0.17 19.15
C GLU A 204 34.48 -0.86 18.46
N THR A 205 34.69 -2.06 17.92
CA THR A 205 33.67 -2.87 17.26
C THR A 205 33.84 -4.34 17.64
N TYR A 206 32.73 -5.06 17.79
CA TYR A 206 32.72 -6.47 18.13
C TYR A 206 31.47 -7.15 17.56
N ASN A 207 31.49 -8.48 17.47
CA ASN A 207 30.37 -9.29 16.96
C ASN A 207 29.85 -10.29 18.02
N LYS A 208 28.88 -11.12 17.64
CA LYS A 208 28.31 -12.16 18.52
C LYS A 208 29.37 -13.15 19.03
N GLN A 209 30.37 -13.48 18.22
CA GLN A 209 31.45 -14.39 18.63
C GLN A 209 32.35 -13.75 19.68
N ASP A 210 32.65 -12.45 19.56
CA ASP A 210 33.39 -11.70 20.57
C ASP A 210 32.63 -11.68 21.91
N LEU A 211 31.31 -11.46 21.89
CA LEU A 211 30.46 -11.51 23.08
C LEU A 211 30.45 -12.89 23.74
N ALA A 212 30.33 -13.96 22.93
CA ALA A 212 30.37 -15.33 23.43
C ALA A 212 31.72 -15.70 24.09
N GLY A 213 32.79 -15.00 23.72
CA GLY A 213 34.11 -15.16 24.32
C GLY A 213 34.29 -14.48 25.68
N ILE A 214 33.36 -13.64 26.13
CA ILE A 214 33.45 -12.92 27.40
C ILE A 214 33.17 -13.88 28.56
N LYS A 215 34.22 -14.17 29.35
CA LYS A 215 34.13 -14.96 30.59
C LYS A 215 33.94 -14.07 31.81
N ALA A 216 32.77 -13.42 31.88
CA ALA A 216 32.44 -12.52 32.98
C ALA A 216 32.13 -13.28 34.29
N THR A 217 32.79 -12.90 35.38
CA THR A 217 32.50 -13.39 36.74
C THR A 217 31.64 -12.42 37.55
N ASP A 218 31.52 -11.16 37.12
CA ASP A 218 30.66 -10.16 37.76
C ASP A 218 29.27 -10.13 37.11
N GLU A 219 28.23 -9.97 37.94
CA GLU A 219 26.82 -10.01 37.51
C GLU A 219 26.47 -8.87 36.54
N ALA A 220 27.13 -7.72 36.66
CA ALA A 220 26.87 -6.55 35.80
C ALA A 220 27.27 -6.82 34.35
N MET A 221 28.48 -7.36 34.12
CA MET A 221 28.94 -7.71 32.78
C MET A 221 28.13 -8.88 32.19
N GLN A 222 27.72 -9.86 33.00
CA GLN A 222 26.82 -10.94 32.53
C GLN A 222 25.50 -10.38 32.01
N ARG A 223 24.89 -9.43 32.72
CA ARG A 223 23.67 -8.74 32.27
C ARG A 223 23.91 -7.94 30.99
N ASN A 224 25.02 -7.20 30.88
CA ASN A 224 25.35 -6.43 29.69
C ASN A 224 25.48 -7.34 28.46
N VAL A 225 26.18 -8.47 28.58
CA VAL A 225 26.31 -9.46 27.51
C VAL A 225 24.95 -10.05 27.11
N ALA A 226 24.07 -10.33 28.07
CA ALA A 226 22.72 -10.81 27.78
C ALA A 226 21.89 -9.80 26.99
N ILE A 227 21.90 -8.52 27.40
CA ILE A 227 21.22 -7.42 26.70
C ILE A 227 21.72 -7.33 25.25
N LEU A 228 23.04 -7.29 25.05
CA LEU A 228 23.62 -7.13 23.71
C LEU A 228 23.37 -8.35 22.82
N ASN A 229 23.40 -9.57 23.36
CA ASN A 229 23.05 -10.77 22.60
C ASN A 229 21.58 -10.76 22.14
N GLN A 230 20.66 -10.31 23.01
CA GLN A 230 19.26 -10.15 22.64
C GLN A 230 19.09 -9.09 21.55
N MET A 231 19.79 -7.97 21.65
CA MET A 231 19.66 -6.92 20.63
C MET A 231 20.28 -7.33 19.30
N LEU A 232 21.38 -8.07 19.32
CA LEU A 232 22.00 -8.58 18.09
C LEU A 232 21.17 -9.70 17.42
N SER A 233 20.14 -10.25 18.07
CA SER A 233 19.18 -11.13 17.36
C SER A 233 18.17 -10.35 16.54
N ILE A 234 18.05 -9.04 16.76
CA ILE A 234 17.14 -8.13 16.03
C ILE A 234 17.89 -7.46 14.87
N ASN A 235 19.08 -6.92 15.13
CA ASN A 235 19.92 -6.25 14.12
C ASN A 235 21.34 -6.85 14.15
N GLU A 236 22.05 -6.83 13.02
CA GLU A 236 23.38 -7.42 12.89
C GLU A 236 24.46 -6.71 13.72
N THR A 237 24.27 -5.42 14.03
CA THR A 237 25.28 -4.60 14.71
C THR A 237 24.67 -3.73 15.82
N ILE A 238 25.42 -3.48 16.90
CA ILE A 238 24.97 -2.60 17.98
C ILE A 238 24.73 -1.15 17.52
N PRO A 239 25.55 -0.54 16.65
CA PRO A 239 25.21 0.74 16.05
C PRO A 239 23.87 0.72 15.31
N GLY A 240 23.56 -0.34 14.56
CA GLY A 240 22.26 -0.53 13.92
C GLY A 240 21.10 -0.63 14.92
N VAL A 241 21.27 -1.41 15.99
CA VAL A 241 20.29 -1.47 17.10
C VAL A 241 20.01 -0.07 17.67
N LEU A 242 21.06 0.71 17.97
CA LEU A 242 20.92 2.04 18.55
C LEU A 242 20.24 3.01 17.58
N ASP A 243 20.47 2.87 16.28
CA ASP A 243 19.76 3.62 15.24
C ASP A 243 18.26 3.27 15.21
N ASP A 244 17.92 1.97 15.20
CA ASP A 244 16.53 1.49 15.22
C ASP A 244 15.78 1.96 16.48
N LEU A 245 16.44 1.92 17.65
CA LEU A 245 15.88 2.44 18.89
C LEU A 245 15.66 3.95 18.83
N ASN A 246 16.62 4.70 18.29
CA ASN A 246 16.47 6.15 18.11
C ASN A 246 15.34 6.51 17.14
N LYS A 247 15.14 5.74 16.06
CA LYS A 247 13.97 5.90 15.16
C LYS A 247 12.67 5.72 15.93
N GLY A 248 12.58 4.73 16.83
CA GLY A 248 11.43 4.56 17.72
C GLY A 248 11.21 5.73 18.68
N ILE A 249 12.29 6.25 19.31
CA ILE A 249 12.21 7.43 20.18
C ILE A 249 11.73 8.66 19.41
N LYS A 250 12.25 8.85 18.18
CA LYS A 250 11.84 9.94 17.28
C LYS A 250 10.37 9.80 16.94
N TYR A 251 9.91 8.63 16.51
CA TYR A 251 8.51 8.34 16.20
C TYR A 251 7.57 8.77 17.34
N TYR A 252 7.78 8.26 18.55
CA TYR A 252 6.91 8.63 19.67
C TYR A 252 7.05 10.10 20.08
N SER A 253 8.24 10.69 19.94
CA SER A 253 8.44 12.12 20.20
C SER A 253 7.67 13.00 19.23
N GLU A 254 7.66 12.66 17.95
CA GLU A 254 6.88 13.39 16.93
C GLU A 254 5.38 13.26 17.17
N GLN A 255 4.91 12.06 17.53
CA GLN A 255 3.52 11.84 17.93
C GLN A 255 3.12 12.77 19.09
N LEU A 256 3.91 12.81 20.16
CA LEU A 256 3.64 13.65 21.33
C LEU A 256 3.77 15.14 21.05
N ASN A 257 4.72 15.55 20.21
CA ASN A 257 5.00 16.97 19.94
C ASN A 257 4.06 17.58 18.91
N TYR A 258 3.56 16.79 17.96
CA TYR A 258 2.80 17.27 16.80
C TYR A 258 1.44 16.58 16.67
N ASN A 259 1.41 15.26 16.46
CA ASN A 259 0.20 14.55 16.04
C ASN A 259 -0.89 14.51 17.14
N LEU A 260 -0.46 14.32 18.39
CA LEU A 260 -1.28 14.23 19.60
C LEU A 260 -1.34 15.53 20.40
N ASN A 261 -0.54 16.53 20.02
CA ASN A 261 -0.43 17.79 20.74
C ASN A 261 -1.56 18.75 20.36
N LYS A 262 -2.50 19.00 21.28
CA LYS A 262 -3.64 19.92 21.07
C LYS A 262 -3.22 21.36 20.80
N ASP A 263 -2.07 21.80 21.30
CA ASP A 263 -1.61 23.18 21.19
C ASP A 263 -0.84 23.43 19.88
N PHE A 264 -0.47 22.37 19.17
CA PHE A 264 0.21 22.46 17.88
C PHE A 264 -0.77 22.84 16.75
N ASN A 265 -0.32 23.64 15.78
CA ASN A 265 -1.09 23.95 14.57
C ASN A 265 -0.26 23.89 13.30
N GLY A 266 -0.16 22.68 12.75
CA GLY A 266 0.52 22.38 11.49
C GLY A 266 -0.04 23.09 10.26
N ARG A 267 -1.33 23.43 10.25
CA ARG A 267 -1.99 24.00 9.07
C ARG A 267 -1.63 25.45 8.77
N SER A 268 -1.11 26.18 9.75
CA SER A 268 -0.85 27.62 9.64
C SER A 268 -0.04 28.03 8.39
N PRO A 269 1.01 27.30 7.95
CA PRO A 269 1.79 27.64 6.76
C PRO A 269 1.04 27.48 5.43
N VAL A 270 -0.10 26.76 5.39
CA VAL A 270 -0.90 26.59 4.16
C VAL A 270 -1.70 27.85 3.84
N GLY A 271 -2.13 28.59 4.88
CA GLY A 271 -2.81 29.88 4.74
C GLY A 271 -4.27 29.78 4.29
N ASP A 272 -4.90 28.63 4.45
CA ASP A 272 -6.28 28.35 4.03
C ASP A 272 -7.23 28.10 5.22
N ASP A 273 -8.53 28.02 4.94
CA ASP A 273 -9.53 27.44 5.83
C ASP A 273 -9.79 25.98 5.44
N PRO A 274 -9.26 24.99 6.19
CA PRO A 274 -9.42 23.58 5.86
C PRO A 274 -10.86 23.06 5.99
N TYR A 275 -11.75 23.83 6.63
CA TYR A 275 -13.17 23.47 6.82
C TYR A 275 -14.11 24.36 6.00
N ASN A 276 -13.59 25.01 4.95
CA ASN A 276 -14.36 25.68 3.92
C ASN A 276 -14.00 25.12 2.53
N LEU A 277 -14.88 24.29 1.95
CA LEU A 277 -14.66 23.71 0.62
C LEU A 277 -14.57 24.76 -0.50
N ALA A 278 -15.13 25.96 -0.31
CA ALA A 278 -15.07 27.05 -1.30
C ALA A 278 -13.72 27.78 -1.31
N ASP A 279 -12.86 27.55 -0.30
CA ASP A 279 -11.50 28.05 -0.30
C ASP A 279 -10.62 27.19 -1.20
N VAL A 280 -10.21 27.78 -2.34
CA VAL A 280 -9.54 27.09 -3.45
C VAL A 280 -8.17 27.65 -3.81
N ASN A 281 -7.80 28.80 -3.26
CA ASN A 281 -6.56 29.49 -3.63
C ASN A 281 -5.45 29.16 -2.63
N TYR A 282 -5.03 27.90 -2.59
CA TYR A 282 -4.02 27.39 -1.65
C TYR A 282 -3.22 26.24 -2.25
N GLY A 283 -2.08 25.92 -1.63
CA GLY A 283 -1.15 24.91 -2.15
C GLY A 283 -0.16 25.47 -3.16
N ASN A 284 0.56 24.59 -3.86
CA ASN A 284 1.50 24.94 -4.91
C ASN A 284 1.78 23.78 -5.88
N GLY A 285 2.41 24.09 -7.02
CA GLY A 285 2.79 23.13 -8.07
C GLY A 285 3.97 22.20 -7.76
N ASN A 286 4.42 22.10 -6.50
CA ASN A 286 5.51 21.21 -6.12
C ASN A 286 5.01 20.02 -5.29
N PRO A 287 4.61 18.90 -5.92
CA PRO A 287 4.15 17.68 -5.24
C PRO A 287 5.31 16.77 -4.79
N MET A 288 6.55 17.27 -4.77
CA MET A 288 7.69 16.52 -4.25
C MET A 288 7.57 16.32 -2.74
N ASN A 289 8.11 15.22 -2.24
CA ASN A 289 8.29 15.02 -0.80
C ASN A 289 9.13 16.16 -0.20
N ARG A 290 8.75 16.62 0.99
CA ARG A 290 9.36 17.73 1.75
C ARG A 290 10.65 17.34 2.46
N VAL A 291 10.66 16.13 3.00
CA VAL A 291 11.76 15.56 3.79
C VAL A 291 11.96 14.11 3.38
N ASP A 292 13.14 13.56 3.65
CA ASP A 292 13.47 12.18 3.26
C ASP A 292 12.57 11.13 3.93
N ASP A 293 12.11 11.42 5.17
CA ASP A 293 11.17 10.57 5.90
C ASP A 293 9.75 10.57 5.28
N GLU A 294 9.43 11.54 4.41
CA GLU A 294 8.17 11.58 3.65
C GLU A 294 8.28 10.68 2.40
N SER A 295 8.56 9.41 2.64
CA SER A 295 8.91 8.42 1.61
C SER A 295 7.73 7.65 1.04
N HIS A 296 6.61 7.66 1.75
CA HIS A 296 5.48 6.77 1.53
C HIS A 296 4.91 6.86 0.11
N GLY A 297 4.68 8.08 -0.41
CA GLY A 297 4.17 8.25 -1.77
C GLY A 297 5.15 7.81 -2.86
N THR A 298 6.46 7.96 -2.63
CA THR A 298 7.52 7.43 -3.52
C THR A 298 7.45 5.91 -3.58
N HIS A 299 7.30 5.24 -2.43
CA HIS A 299 7.18 3.78 -2.34
C HIS A 299 5.93 3.27 -3.06
N VAL A 300 4.78 3.91 -2.81
CA VAL A 300 3.51 3.63 -3.49
C VAL A 300 3.64 3.78 -5.01
N ALA A 301 4.29 4.84 -5.50
CA ALA A 301 4.49 5.07 -6.92
C ALA A 301 5.35 3.99 -7.59
N GLY A 302 6.40 3.52 -6.91
CA GLY A 302 7.26 2.44 -7.38
C GLY A 302 6.51 1.13 -7.59
N ILE A 303 5.65 0.75 -6.63
CA ILE A 303 4.82 -0.46 -6.73
C ILE A 303 3.91 -0.40 -7.98
N ILE A 304 3.32 0.77 -8.26
CA ILE A 304 2.45 0.93 -9.42
C ILE A 304 3.25 0.85 -10.73
N ALA A 305 4.37 1.60 -10.82
CA ALA A 305 4.88 2.03 -12.12
C ALA A 305 6.39 2.14 -12.27
N ALA A 306 7.21 1.71 -11.30
CA ALA A 306 8.67 1.69 -11.48
C ALA A 306 9.06 1.07 -12.83
N GLU A 307 10.02 1.69 -13.51
CA GLU A 307 10.29 1.42 -14.92
C GLU A 307 10.78 -0.02 -15.12
N ARG A 308 9.94 -0.84 -15.74
CA ARG A 308 10.24 -2.27 -15.86
C ARG A 308 11.46 -2.54 -16.75
N ASN A 309 12.33 -3.44 -16.29
CA ASN A 309 13.50 -3.98 -17.00
C ASN A 309 14.57 -2.95 -17.40
N ASN A 310 14.70 -1.86 -16.64
CA ASN A 310 15.76 -0.86 -16.85
C ASN A 310 17.10 -1.24 -16.17
N GLY A 311 17.16 -2.37 -15.46
CA GLY A 311 18.34 -2.86 -14.76
C GLY A 311 18.59 -2.20 -13.40
N LYS A 312 17.61 -1.46 -12.88
CA LYS A 312 17.64 -0.78 -11.58
C LYS A 312 16.53 -1.33 -10.69
N GLY A 313 16.70 -1.11 -9.39
CA GLY A 313 15.58 -1.08 -8.46
C GLY A 313 14.58 -2.22 -8.57
N VAL A 314 13.33 -1.85 -8.83
CA VAL A 314 12.17 -2.74 -8.86
C VAL A 314 11.42 -2.60 -10.17
N ASN A 315 10.63 -3.61 -10.51
CA ASN A 315 9.65 -3.47 -11.56
C ASN A 315 8.32 -2.99 -10.94
N GLY A 316 7.65 -2.00 -11.53
CA GLY A 316 6.28 -1.67 -11.15
C GLY A 316 5.28 -2.66 -11.75
N VAL A 317 4.08 -2.78 -11.18
CA VAL A 317 3.04 -3.71 -11.68
C VAL A 317 2.61 -3.34 -13.10
N ALA A 318 2.40 -2.06 -13.38
CA ALA A 318 1.97 -1.57 -14.68
C ALA A 318 3.13 -0.98 -15.50
N ASN A 319 3.08 -1.16 -16.81
CA ASN A 319 3.90 -0.44 -17.76
C ASN A 319 3.03 0.49 -18.61
N ASN A 320 3.66 1.42 -19.32
CA ASN A 320 2.96 2.38 -20.19
C ASN A 320 1.91 3.19 -19.41
N VAL A 321 2.33 3.68 -18.25
CA VAL A 321 1.55 4.55 -17.36
C VAL A 321 2.28 5.88 -17.17
N ALA A 322 1.54 6.88 -16.67
CA ALA A 322 2.09 8.16 -16.25
C ALA A 322 1.64 8.44 -14.81
N ILE A 323 2.58 8.61 -13.88
CA ILE A 323 2.31 8.88 -12.47
C ILE A 323 2.11 10.38 -12.25
N MET A 324 0.92 10.75 -11.82
CA MET A 324 0.58 12.10 -11.35
C MET A 324 0.72 12.14 -9.83
N SER A 325 1.56 13.01 -9.31
CA SER A 325 1.81 13.12 -7.86
C SER A 325 0.85 14.13 -7.22
N ILE A 326 0.05 13.71 -6.25
CA ILE A 326 -0.83 14.62 -5.52
C ILE A 326 -0.49 14.54 -4.04
N ARG A 327 0.12 15.60 -3.52
CA ARG A 327 0.54 15.70 -2.12
C ARG A 327 -0.59 16.30 -1.28
N ALA A 328 -1.24 15.45 -0.48
CA ALA A 328 -2.37 15.78 0.40
C ALA A 328 -2.32 15.07 1.77
N VAL A 329 -1.40 14.12 1.97
CA VAL A 329 -1.26 13.34 3.21
C VAL A 329 -0.01 13.80 3.99
N PRO A 330 -0.17 14.44 5.15
CA PRO A 330 0.94 14.94 5.96
C PRO A 330 1.52 13.86 6.89
N ASN A 331 2.52 14.20 7.70
CA ASN A 331 2.82 13.48 8.94
C ASN A 331 1.71 13.78 9.97
N GLY A 332 0.62 13.04 9.89
CA GLY A 332 -0.63 13.24 10.62
C GLY A 332 -1.81 12.75 9.78
N ASP A 333 -3.05 13.13 10.14
CA ASP A 333 -4.20 12.78 9.31
C ASP A 333 -4.41 13.82 8.21
N GLU A 334 -4.78 13.36 7.03
CA GLU A 334 -5.19 14.19 5.90
C GLU A 334 -6.48 14.99 6.17
N TYR A 335 -6.65 16.12 5.49
CA TYR A 335 -7.87 16.93 5.55
C TYR A 335 -8.88 16.47 4.50
N ASP A 336 -10.16 16.35 4.88
CA ASP A 336 -11.23 15.94 3.95
C ASP A 336 -11.32 16.85 2.72
N LYS A 337 -11.04 18.16 2.90
CA LYS A 337 -10.99 19.15 1.81
C LYS A 337 -9.91 18.80 0.79
N ASP A 338 -8.70 18.51 1.24
CA ASP A 338 -7.55 18.24 0.38
C ASP A 338 -7.72 16.92 -0.36
N ILE A 339 -8.28 15.90 0.29
CA ILE A 339 -8.61 14.63 -0.37
C ILE A 339 -9.70 14.81 -1.43
N ALA A 340 -10.79 15.50 -1.10
CA ALA A 340 -11.86 15.77 -2.06
C ALA A 340 -11.37 16.58 -3.26
N ARG A 341 -10.50 17.57 -3.04
CA ARG A 341 -9.88 18.39 -4.08
C ARG A 341 -8.87 17.61 -4.89
N GLY A 342 -8.03 16.79 -4.25
CA GLY A 342 -7.06 15.92 -4.92
C GLY A 342 -7.71 14.89 -5.83
N ILE A 343 -8.82 14.27 -5.41
CA ILE A 343 -9.60 13.38 -6.28
C ILE A 343 -10.13 14.15 -7.49
N ARG A 344 -10.70 15.34 -7.31
CA ARG A 344 -11.22 16.16 -8.42
C ARG A 344 -10.11 16.60 -9.37
N TYR A 345 -8.98 17.06 -8.83
CA TYR A 345 -7.79 17.40 -9.59
C TYR A 345 -7.32 16.25 -10.47
N ALA A 346 -7.18 15.05 -9.91
CA ALA A 346 -6.79 13.85 -10.66
C ALA A 346 -7.75 13.57 -11.82
N VAL A 347 -9.06 13.60 -11.53
CA VAL A 347 -10.11 13.34 -12.51
C VAL A 347 -10.09 14.38 -13.65
N ASP A 348 -9.99 15.66 -13.30
CA ASP A 348 -10.06 16.76 -14.25
C ASP A 348 -8.78 16.86 -15.11
N ASN A 349 -7.65 16.39 -14.60
CA ASN A 349 -6.39 16.23 -15.33
C ASN A 349 -6.23 14.86 -16.03
N GLY A 350 -7.29 14.05 -16.09
CA GLY A 350 -7.37 12.88 -16.96
C GLY A 350 -6.84 11.57 -16.38
N ALA A 351 -6.62 11.49 -15.06
CA ALA A 351 -6.35 10.22 -14.39
C ALA A 351 -7.46 9.21 -14.67
N ARG A 352 -7.09 7.95 -14.90
CA ARG A 352 -8.03 6.82 -15.04
C ARG A 352 -8.09 5.95 -13.78
N VAL A 353 -7.05 6.02 -12.97
CA VAL A 353 -6.93 5.35 -11.68
C VAL A 353 -6.35 6.35 -10.69
N ILE A 354 -6.89 6.35 -9.47
CA ILE A 354 -6.36 7.09 -8.32
C ILE A 354 -6.06 6.05 -7.24
N ASN A 355 -4.84 6.05 -6.72
CA ASN A 355 -4.49 5.28 -5.53
C ASN A 355 -4.47 6.22 -4.32
N GLY A 356 -5.21 5.87 -3.27
CA GLY A 356 -5.16 6.52 -1.97
C GLY A 356 -4.69 5.53 -0.89
N SER A 357 -3.45 5.68 -0.42
CA SER A 357 -2.85 4.81 0.60
C SER A 357 -2.88 5.47 1.99
N PHE A 358 -4.02 6.05 2.36
CA PHE A 358 -4.24 6.76 3.62
C PHE A 358 -5.60 6.36 4.21
N GLY A 359 -5.81 6.64 5.49
CA GLY A 359 -7.12 6.50 6.10
C GLY A 359 -7.14 6.92 7.55
N LYS A 360 -8.33 7.24 8.04
CA LYS A 360 -8.53 7.76 9.39
C LYS A 360 -9.86 7.30 9.99
N SER A 361 -9.94 7.39 11.32
CA SER A 361 -11.12 6.96 12.10
C SER A 361 -12.16 8.06 12.34
N PHE A 362 -11.83 9.31 12.02
CA PHE A 362 -12.74 10.45 12.12
C PHE A 362 -12.68 11.27 10.83
N SER A 363 -13.83 11.69 10.32
CA SER A 363 -13.93 12.51 9.12
C SER A 363 -15.13 13.44 9.26
N PRO A 364 -14.95 14.64 9.85
CA PRO A 364 -16.05 15.57 10.12
C PRO A 364 -16.71 16.12 8.85
N LYS A 365 -16.07 15.95 7.69
CA LYS A 365 -16.53 16.38 6.36
C LYS A 365 -16.46 15.24 5.33
N ALA A 366 -16.73 14.00 5.75
CA ALA A 366 -16.73 12.82 4.89
C ALA A 366 -17.58 13.01 3.62
N GLU A 367 -18.66 13.79 3.69
CA GLU A 367 -19.54 14.08 2.56
C GLU A 367 -18.81 14.71 1.37
N TRP A 368 -17.75 15.50 1.60
CA TRP A 368 -16.97 16.12 0.53
C TRP A 368 -16.18 15.08 -0.26
N VAL A 369 -15.59 14.11 0.45
CA VAL A 369 -14.85 13.01 -0.17
C VAL A 369 -15.82 12.07 -0.88
N ASN A 370 -16.97 11.76 -0.27
CA ASN A 370 -18.01 10.95 -0.89
C ASN A 370 -18.50 11.55 -2.22
N ASP A 371 -18.69 12.87 -2.28
CA ASP A 371 -19.09 13.55 -3.51
C ASP A 371 -17.96 13.61 -4.55
N ALA A 372 -16.71 13.63 -4.13
CA ALA A 372 -15.57 13.50 -5.03
C ALA A 372 -15.45 12.08 -5.61
N LEU A 373 -15.73 11.03 -4.81
CA LEU A 373 -15.78 9.64 -5.28
C LEU A 373 -16.90 9.43 -6.31
N LYS A 374 -18.11 9.96 -6.05
CA LYS A 374 -19.21 9.96 -7.05
C LYS A 374 -18.84 10.72 -8.32
N TYR A 375 -18.09 11.82 -8.19
CA TYR A 375 -17.59 12.57 -9.33
C TYR A 375 -16.61 11.74 -10.17
N ALA A 376 -15.66 11.05 -9.53
CA ALA A 376 -14.74 10.12 -10.18
C ALA A 376 -15.50 8.98 -10.90
N ALA A 377 -16.53 8.41 -10.27
CA ALA A 377 -17.37 7.37 -10.87
C ALA A 377 -18.04 7.87 -12.15
N LYS A 378 -18.69 9.03 -12.09
CA LYS A 378 -19.34 9.69 -13.24
C LYS A 378 -18.36 10.00 -14.37
N LYS A 379 -17.09 10.22 -14.04
CA LYS A 379 -16.01 10.55 -14.97
C LYS A 379 -15.18 9.33 -15.38
N ASN A 380 -15.62 8.12 -15.03
CA ASN A 380 -15.00 6.86 -15.44
C ASN A 380 -13.57 6.67 -14.89
N VAL A 381 -13.36 7.10 -13.65
CA VAL A 381 -12.08 7.00 -12.93
C VAL A 381 -12.23 6.02 -11.77
N LEU A 382 -11.33 5.06 -11.65
CA LEU A 382 -11.30 4.10 -10.55
C LEU A 382 -10.54 4.68 -9.36
N PHE A 383 -11.04 4.50 -8.14
CA PHE A 383 -10.35 4.83 -6.90
C PHE A 383 -9.98 3.53 -6.17
N VAL A 384 -8.71 3.36 -5.82
CA VAL A 384 -8.21 2.19 -5.09
C VAL A 384 -7.68 2.67 -3.75
N HIS A 385 -8.14 2.04 -2.68
CA HIS A 385 -7.96 2.50 -1.30
C HIS A 385 -7.37 1.40 -0.41
N ALA A 386 -6.49 1.78 0.51
CA ALA A 386 -5.96 0.90 1.52
C ALA A 386 -6.99 0.64 2.63
N ALA A 387 -7.18 -0.62 3.06
CA ALA A 387 -8.15 -0.95 4.09
C ALA A 387 -7.76 -0.46 5.51
N GLY A 388 -6.50 -0.12 5.74
CA GLY A 388 -5.96 0.25 7.06
C GLY A 388 -5.31 -0.93 7.80
N ASN A 389 -4.59 -0.61 8.87
CA ASN A 389 -3.57 -1.50 9.47
C ASN A 389 -3.82 -1.82 10.96
N ASP A 390 -5.07 -1.82 11.41
CA ASP A 390 -5.44 -2.05 12.82
C ASP A 390 -5.78 -3.51 13.16
N GLY A 391 -5.81 -4.40 12.16
CA GLY A 391 -6.29 -5.77 12.31
C GLY A 391 -7.77 -5.83 12.68
N ALA A 392 -8.53 -4.80 12.29
CA ALA A 392 -9.91 -4.56 12.70
C ALA A 392 -10.91 -5.04 11.65
N ASP A 393 -12.12 -5.37 12.12
CA ASP A 393 -13.26 -5.65 11.27
C ASP A 393 -13.95 -4.33 10.91
N LEU A 394 -13.85 -3.90 9.66
CA LEU A 394 -14.45 -2.66 9.15
C LEU A 394 -15.97 -2.74 9.04
N ASP A 395 -16.56 -3.94 9.09
CA ASP A 395 -18.00 -4.09 9.15
C ASP A 395 -18.54 -3.83 10.57
N ASP A 396 -17.68 -3.77 11.58
CA ASP A 396 -18.05 -3.31 12.92
C ASP A 396 -18.08 -1.77 12.94
N PRO A 397 -19.22 -1.12 13.22
CA PRO A 397 -19.35 0.34 13.22
C PRO A 397 -18.47 1.03 14.27
N THR A 398 -17.88 0.29 15.21
CA THR A 398 -16.90 0.84 16.16
C THR A 398 -15.53 1.10 15.54
N ASN A 399 -15.23 0.50 14.37
CA ASN A 399 -13.99 0.60 13.61
C ASN A 399 -14.18 1.36 12.28
N PRO A 400 -14.64 2.64 12.31
CA PRO A 400 -14.78 3.40 11.08
C PRO A 400 -13.41 3.60 10.42
N ASN A 401 -13.39 3.49 9.09
CA ASN A 401 -12.26 3.83 8.25
C ASN A 401 -12.77 4.73 7.12
N PHE A 402 -12.09 5.86 6.89
CA PHE A 402 -12.44 6.82 5.86
C PHE A 402 -11.25 7.05 4.91
N PRO A 403 -11.49 7.29 3.60
CA PRO A 403 -12.79 7.25 2.93
C PRO A 403 -13.42 5.85 2.87
N ASN A 404 -14.72 5.81 2.64
CA ASN A 404 -15.48 4.58 2.40
C ASN A 404 -16.59 4.89 1.37
N ASP A 405 -16.93 3.94 0.51
CA ASP A 405 -18.01 4.08 -0.48
C ASP A 405 -19.38 3.60 0.03
N GLN A 406 -19.48 3.35 1.34
CA GLN A 406 -20.69 2.94 2.02
C GLN A 406 -20.98 3.77 3.28
N ILE A 407 -22.26 3.84 3.64
CA ILE A 407 -22.72 4.45 4.89
C ILE A 407 -23.36 3.34 5.72
N THR A 408 -22.84 3.07 6.92
CA THR A 408 -23.38 2.07 7.86
C THR A 408 -23.55 0.66 7.25
N ASN A 409 -22.57 0.19 6.48
CA ASN A 409 -22.61 -1.07 5.73
C ASN A 409 -23.81 -1.19 4.77
N GLY A 410 -24.35 -0.05 4.34
CA GLY A 410 -25.36 0.01 3.30
C GLY A 410 -24.78 -0.26 1.91
N PRO A 411 -25.61 -0.19 0.85
CA PRO A 411 -25.12 -0.32 -0.52
C PRO A 411 -24.04 0.70 -0.85
N GLU A 412 -23.09 0.31 -1.70
CA GLU A 412 -22.10 1.22 -2.28
C GLU A 412 -22.80 2.39 -2.99
N PHE A 413 -22.41 3.62 -2.67
CA PHE A 413 -22.90 4.81 -3.37
C PHE A 413 -22.09 5.13 -4.63
N ALA A 414 -20.97 4.44 -4.85
CA ALA A 414 -20.09 4.60 -6.00
C ALA A 414 -19.57 3.24 -6.47
N ASP A 415 -19.69 2.92 -7.76
CA ASP A 415 -19.34 1.61 -8.33
C ASP A 415 -17.87 1.53 -8.82
N ASN A 416 -17.03 2.47 -8.38
CA ASN A 416 -15.66 2.67 -8.85
C ASN A 416 -14.60 2.64 -7.73
N VAL A 417 -14.95 2.26 -6.51
CA VAL A 417 -14.03 2.18 -5.37
C VAL A 417 -13.61 0.73 -5.12
N ILE A 418 -12.33 0.47 -4.87
CA ILE A 418 -11.82 -0.84 -4.44
C ILE A 418 -11.05 -0.66 -3.14
N THR A 419 -11.50 -1.30 -2.06
CA THR A 419 -10.79 -1.31 -0.77
C THR A 419 -9.95 -2.58 -0.62
N VAL A 420 -8.66 -2.43 -0.33
CA VAL A 420 -7.66 -3.50 -0.46
C VAL A 420 -7.03 -3.87 0.88
N GLY A 421 -7.19 -5.14 1.28
CA GLY A 421 -6.50 -5.75 2.42
C GLY A 421 -5.10 -6.29 2.05
N ALA A 422 -4.26 -6.55 3.05
CA ALA A 422 -2.87 -6.94 2.89
C ALA A 422 -2.62 -8.43 3.15
N LEU A 423 -1.71 -9.00 2.34
CA LEU A 423 -1.23 -10.37 2.45
C LEU A 423 0.22 -10.42 2.91
N ASN A 424 0.56 -11.52 3.59
CA ASN A 424 1.91 -12.02 3.82
C ASN A 424 2.40 -12.86 2.62
N PRO A 425 3.72 -13.00 2.42
CA PRO A 425 4.31 -13.83 1.36
C PRO A 425 4.14 -15.35 1.57
N LYS A 426 3.54 -15.77 2.68
CA LYS A 426 3.38 -17.18 3.06
C LYS A 426 1.95 -17.64 2.80
N TYR A 427 1.79 -18.63 1.95
CA TYR A 427 0.50 -19.30 1.78
C TYR A 427 0.14 -20.10 3.05
N GLY A 428 -1.14 -20.08 3.44
CA GLY A 428 -1.65 -20.82 4.59
C GLY A 428 -2.51 -19.95 5.50
N SER A 429 -2.67 -20.36 6.76
CA SER A 429 -3.51 -19.65 7.72
C SER A 429 -3.00 -18.27 8.09
N GLU A 430 -1.71 -18.00 7.93
CA GLU A 430 -1.08 -16.70 8.19
C GLU A 430 -1.00 -15.82 6.94
N MET A 431 -1.70 -16.19 5.86
CA MET A 431 -1.63 -15.49 4.57
C MET A 431 -2.18 -14.06 4.63
N VAL A 432 -3.24 -13.81 5.41
CA VAL A 432 -3.69 -12.43 5.66
C VAL A 432 -2.77 -11.82 6.70
N ALA A 433 -2.24 -10.63 6.40
CA ALA A 433 -1.38 -9.93 7.34
C ALA A 433 -2.16 -9.61 8.63
N SER A 434 -1.56 -9.86 9.80
CA SER A 434 -2.26 -9.71 11.08
C SER A 434 -2.74 -8.29 11.34
N TYR A 435 -2.04 -7.30 10.79
CA TYR A 435 -2.42 -5.89 10.82
C TYR A 435 -3.50 -5.52 9.79
N SER A 436 -3.76 -6.33 8.76
CA SER A 436 -4.73 -5.96 7.73
C SER A 436 -6.11 -5.83 8.35
N ASN A 437 -6.74 -4.68 8.14
CA ASN A 437 -8.18 -4.58 8.30
C ASN A 437 -8.87 -5.52 7.30
N TYR A 438 -10.04 -6.02 7.69
CA TYR A 438 -10.86 -6.96 6.94
C TYR A 438 -12.33 -6.59 7.11
N GLY A 439 -13.20 -7.18 6.31
CA GLY A 439 -14.64 -6.94 6.38
C GLY A 439 -15.31 -7.55 5.16
N LYS A 440 -16.35 -8.36 5.37
CA LYS A 440 -17.10 -8.99 4.29
C LYS A 440 -17.72 -7.95 3.34
N ILE A 441 -18.03 -6.77 3.87
CA ILE A 441 -18.72 -5.71 3.16
C ILE A 441 -17.75 -4.58 2.76
N ASN A 442 -16.87 -4.17 3.67
CA ASN A 442 -16.04 -2.96 3.48
C ASN A 442 -14.59 -3.24 2.99
N VAL A 443 -14.21 -4.51 2.77
CA VAL A 443 -12.94 -4.86 2.11
C VAL A 443 -13.24 -5.70 0.88
N ASP A 444 -12.81 -5.25 -0.29
CA ASP A 444 -13.18 -5.91 -1.54
C ASP A 444 -12.31 -7.12 -1.86
N ILE A 445 -10.99 -6.97 -1.71
CA ILE A 445 -10.00 -7.95 -2.16
C ILE A 445 -8.71 -7.83 -1.35
N PHE A 446 -7.93 -8.90 -1.29
CA PHE A 446 -6.60 -8.87 -0.68
C PHE A 446 -5.49 -8.87 -1.74
N ALA A 447 -4.37 -8.21 -1.46
CA ALA A 447 -3.18 -8.19 -2.30
C ALA A 447 -1.89 -8.18 -1.46
N PRO A 448 -0.73 -8.51 -2.05
CA PRO A 448 0.58 -8.46 -1.39
C PRO A 448 0.84 -7.13 -0.67
N GLY A 449 1.08 -7.17 0.63
CA GLY A 449 1.25 -5.95 1.43
C GLY A 449 2.30 -6.01 2.54
N THR A 450 2.88 -7.18 2.84
CA THR A 450 3.96 -7.32 3.84
C THR A 450 5.33 -7.33 3.18
N ASP A 451 6.29 -6.58 3.73
CA ASP A 451 7.68 -6.52 3.26
C ASP A 451 7.77 -6.33 1.74
N ILE A 452 7.06 -5.32 1.23
CA ILE A 452 7.08 -4.99 -0.20
C ILE A 452 8.28 -4.09 -0.45
N TYR A 453 9.20 -4.56 -1.30
CA TYR A 453 10.36 -3.79 -1.72
C TYR A 453 9.98 -2.80 -2.82
N SER A 454 10.28 -1.52 -2.63
CA SER A 454 10.00 -0.50 -3.65
C SER A 454 10.90 0.73 -3.53
N THR A 455 10.70 1.70 -4.41
CA THR A 455 11.44 2.96 -4.48
C THR A 455 11.30 3.78 -3.19
N TYR A 456 12.36 4.44 -2.78
CA TYR A 456 12.44 5.28 -1.58
C TYR A 456 13.19 6.58 -1.95
N PRO A 457 12.91 7.74 -1.34
CA PRO A 457 13.57 8.98 -1.73
C PRO A 457 15.11 8.88 -1.78
N ASN A 458 15.72 9.67 -2.66
CA ASN A 458 17.17 9.74 -2.88
C ASN A 458 17.77 8.52 -3.61
N ASN A 459 17.02 7.93 -4.54
CA ASN A 459 17.42 6.73 -5.31
C ASN A 459 17.69 5.49 -4.44
N GLU A 460 17.02 5.42 -3.29
CA GLU A 460 17.10 4.28 -2.39
C GLU A 460 15.91 3.34 -2.62
N TYR A 461 15.97 2.16 -2.01
CA TYR A 461 14.92 1.15 -2.11
C TYR A 461 14.79 0.42 -0.79
N GLU A 462 13.56 0.27 -0.30
CA GLU A 462 13.32 -0.26 1.05
C GLU A 462 12.07 -1.14 1.10
N TYR A 463 12.03 -2.05 2.06
CA TYR A 463 10.84 -2.83 2.39
C TYR A 463 9.87 -2.01 3.22
N SER A 464 8.59 -2.09 2.90
CA SER A 464 7.53 -1.51 3.74
C SER A 464 6.33 -2.44 3.84
N PRO A 465 5.76 -2.64 5.04
CA PRO A 465 4.51 -3.35 5.23
C PRO A 465 3.32 -2.37 5.28
N GLY A 466 2.17 -2.79 4.76
CA GLY A 466 0.90 -2.10 4.94
C GLY A 466 -0.12 -2.45 3.87
N THR A 467 -1.40 -2.21 4.16
CA THR A 467 -2.44 -2.10 3.13
C THR A 467 -2.14 -0.97 2.14
N SER A 468 -1.34 0.00 2.56
CA SER A 468 -0.74 1.04 1.71
C SER A 468 0.17 0.50 0.60
N MET A 469 0.71 -0.72 0.72
CA MET A 469 1.52 -1.38 -0.31
C MET A 469 0.67 -2.37 -1.13
N ALA A 470 -0.42 -2.89 -0.56
CA ALA A 470 -1.37 -3.75 -1.25
C ALA A 470 -2.25 -2.99 -2.27
N SER A 471 -2.77 -1.83 -1.86
CA SER A 471 -3.58 -0.94 -2.71
C SER A 471 -2.89 -0.53 -4.02
N PRO A 472 -1.61 -0.05 -4.05
CA PRO A 472 -0.93 0.26 -5.30
C PRO A 472 -0.68 -0.96 -6.18
N GLY A 473 -0.57 -2.16 -5.60
CA GLY A 473 -0.52 -3.40 -6.37
C GLY A 473 -1.80 -3.59 -7.21
N VAL A 474 -2.97 -3.37 -6.60
CA VAL A 474 -4.28 -3.45 -7.28
C VAL A 474 -4.49 -2.27 -8.23
N ALA A 475 -4.05 -1.05 -7.87
CA ALA A 475 -4.07 0.10 -8.76
C ALA A 475 -3.22 -0.15 -10.02
N GLY A 476 -2.08 -0.82 -9.86
CA GLY A 476 -1.24 -1.31 -10.95
C GLY A 476 -1.97 -2.32 -11.84
N ILE A 477 -2.68 -3.30 -11.27
CA ILE A 477 -3.51 -4.23 -12.07
C ILE A 477 -4.58 -3.46 -12.86
N ALA A 478 -5.27 -2.51 -12.23
CA ALA A 478 -6.28 -1.69 -12.89
C ALA A 478 -5.69 -0.89 -14.05
N ALA A 479 -4.56 -0.23 -13.83
CA ALA A 479 -3.86 0.54 -14.85
C ALA A 479 -3.37 -0.36 -16.01
N LEU A 480 -2.88 -1.56 -15.70
CA LEU A 480 -2.47 -2.55 -16.69
C LEU A 480 -3.65 -3.02 -17.55
N VAL A 481 -4.80 -3.30 -16.94
CA VAL A 481 -6.04 -3.66 -17.65
C VAL A 481 -6.51 -2.51 -18.53
N ILE A 482 -6.56 -1.27 -18.02
CA ILE A 482 -6.99 -0.09 -18.77
C ILE A 482 -6.02 0.20 -19.93
N SER A 483 -4.72 0.07 -19.71
CA SER A 483 -3.70 0.25 -20.75
C SER A 483 -3.91 -0.73 -21.91
N GLN A 484 -4.24 -2.00 -21.63
CA GLN A 484 -4.49 -3.01 -22.65
C GLN A 484 -5.90 -2.93 -23.28
N TYR A 485 -6.88 -2.41 -22.55
CA TYR A 485 -8.30 -2.35 -22.93
C TYR A 485 -8.94 -0.99 -22.55
N PRO A 486 -8.58 0.10 -23.24
CA PRO A 486 -8.85 1.48 -22.78
C PRO A 486 -10.34 1.87 -22.74
N ASN A 487 -11.19 1.14 -23.48
CA ASN A 487 -12.63 1.37 -23.56
C ASN A 487 -13.41 0.78 -22.38
N LEU A 488 -12.76 0.01 -21.49
CA LEU A 488 -13.41 -0.50 -20.29
C LEU A 488 -13.71 0.65 -19.34
N THR A 489 -14.91 0.60 -18.74
CA THR A 489 -15.32 1.54 -17.70
C THR A 489 -14.67 1.21 -16.35
N ALA A 490 -14.55 2.17 -15.44
CA ALA A 490 -14.05 1.97 -14.09
C ALA A 490 -14.86 0.88 -13.35
N ALA A 491 -16.19 0.92 -13.46
CA ALA A 491 -17.08 -0.11 -12.92
C ALA A 491 -16.81 -1.51 -13.50
N GLN A 492 -16.56 -1.61 -14.81
CA GLN A 492 -16.15 -2.88 -15.43
C GLN A 492 -14.79 -3.35 -14.93
N VAL A 493 -13.82 -2.44 -14.75
CA VAL A 493 -12.48 -2.78 -14.23
C VAL A 493 -12.57 -3.27 -12.78
N LYS A 494 -13.35 -2.60 -11.91
CA LYS A 494 -13.67 -3.09 -10.55
C LYS A 494 -14.21 -4.52 -10.62
N LYS A 495 -15.27 -4.75 -11.39
CA LYS A 495 -15.87 -6.08 -11.55
C LYS A 495 -14.89 -7.12 -12.09
N ILE A 496 -14.04 -6.75 -13.07
CA ILE A 496 -13.02 -7.65 -13.61
C ILE A 496 -12.09 -8.11 -12.50
N ILE A 497 -11.49 -7.17 -11.75
CA ILE A 497 -10.53 -7.48 -10.68
C ILE A 497 -11.16 -8.38 -9.61
N LEU A 498 -12.36 -8.03 -9.12
CA LEU A 498 -13.02 -8.79 -8.06
C LEU A 498 -13.50 -10.17 -8.53
N GLN A 499 -14.02 -10.28 -9.76
CA GLN A 499 -14.51 -11.56 -10.26
C GLN A 499 -13.38 -12.49 -10.72
N SER A 500 -12.27 -11.95 -11.23
CA SER A 500 -11.14 -12.75 -11.71
C SER A 500 -10.10 -13.10 -10.64
N GLY A 501 -10.22 -12.53 -9.44
CA GLY A 501 -9.33 -12.84 -8.32
C GLY A 501 -9.23 -14.35 -8.05
N LEU A 502 -8.11 -14.76 -7.48
CA LEU A 502 -7.82 -16.17 -7.21
C LEU A 502 -8.54 -16.59 -5.91
N PRO A 503 -9.46 -17.57 -5.95
CA PRO A 503 -10.15 -18.03 -4.76
C PRO A 503 -9.23 -18.91 -3.90
N ILE A 504 -9.24 -18.69 -2.59
CA ILE A 504 -8.50 -19.50 -1.61
C ILE A 504 -9.50 -20.16 -0.65
N LYS A 505 -9.38 -21.47 -0.42
CA LYS A 505 -10.30 -22.19 0.49
C LYS A 505 -9.75 -22.31 1.91
N THR A 506 -8.43 -22.23 2.07
CA THR A 506 -7.78 -22.24 3.39
C THR A 506 -8.32 -21.12 4.28
N LYS A 507 -8.63 -21.45 5.54
CA LYS A 507 -8.99 -20.47 6.56
C LYS A 507 -7.77 -19.66 6.97
N VAL A 508 -7.99 -18.36 7.18
CA VAL A 508 -6.96 -17.41 7.61
C VAL A 508 -7.23 -16.93 9.03
N VAL A 509 -6.15 -16.66 9.76
CA VAL A 509 -6.15 -15.99 11.06
C VAL A 509 -6.26 -14.49 10.82
N LEU A 510 -7.05 -13.81 11.66
CA LEU A 510 -7.35 -12.39 11.52
C LEU A 510 -6.97 -11.63 12.78
N GLY A 511 -6.47 -10.42 12.59
CA GLY A 511 -6.08 -9.50 13.66
C GLY A 511 -4.84 -9.95 14.43
N SER A 512 -4.24 -9.00 15.13
CA SER A 512 -3.00 -9.21 15.90
C SER A 512 -3.15 -10.14 17.11
N ASN A 513 -4.39 -10.35 17.59
CA ASN A 513 -4.65 -11.17 18.78
C ASN A 513 -4.89 -12.66 18.49
N GLY A 514 -4.89 -13.09 17.21
CA GLY A 514 -4.96 -14.51 16.81
C GLY A 514 -6.25 -15.26 17.17
N GLY A 515 -7.24 -14.60 17.76
CA GLY A 515 -8.48 -15.22 18.25
C GLY A 515 -9.60 -15.36 17.22
N LYS A 516 -9.46 -14.73 16.04
CA LYS A 516 -10.46 -14.78 14.97
C LYS A 516 -9.89 -15.50 13.75
N SER A 517 -10.73 -16.30 13.09
CA SER A 517 -10.39 -16.94 11.82
C SER A 517 -11.60 -17.00 10.90
N GLY A 518 -11.37 -16.97 9.59
CA GLY A 518 -12.41 -17.01 8.57
C GLY A 518 -11.88 -17.48 7.23
N SER A 519 -12.77 -17.87 6.33
CA SER A 519 -12.46 -17.98 4.90
C SER A 519 -12.45 -16.59 4.26
N LEU A 520 -11.79 -16.42 3.11
CA LEU A 520 -11.76 -15.12 2.44
C LEU A 520 -13.16 -14.58 2.12
N ASN A 521 -14.13 -15.44 1.77
CA ASN A 521 -15.53 -15.02 1.52
C ASN A 521 -16.27 -14.49 2.77
N GLU A 522 -15.73 -14.74 3.96
CA GLU A 522 -16.27 -14.22 5.22
C GLU A 522 -15.60 -12.91 5.64
N VAL A 523 -14.49 -12.52 4.99
CA VAL A 523 -13.64 -11.40 5.41
C VAL A 523 -13.32 -10.40 4.28
N SER A 524 -13.82 -10.65 3.06
CA SER A 524 -13.86 -9.69 1.95
C SER A 524 -15.02 -9.97 0.99
N THR A 525 -15.43 -8.93 0.26
CA THR A 525 -16.53 -8.96 -0.72
C THR A 525 -16.29 -9.99 -1.82
N SER A 526 -15.08 -10.04 -2.39
CA SER A 526 -14.74 -10.99 -3.45
C SER A 526 -14.38 -12.38 -2.96
N GLY A 527 -13.96 -12.48 -1.68
CA GLY A 527 -13.36 -13.67 -1.09
C GLY A 527 -12.17 -14.23 -1.84
N LYS A 528 -11.38 -13.36 -2.47
CA LYS A 528 -10.26 -13.70 -3.35
C LYS A 528 -9.04 -12.86 -3.05
N ILE A 529 -7.91 -13.28 -3.62
CA ILE A 529 -6.71 -12.46 -3.73
C ILE A 529 -6.56 -11.92 -5.16
N ALA A 530 -6.00 -10.73 -5.31
CA ALA A 530 -5.83 -10.07 -6.60
C ALA A 530 -4.92 -10.86 -7.55
N ASN A 531 -5.26 -10.90 -8.83
CA ASN A 531 -4.51 -11.65 -9.84
C ASN A 531 -4.53 -10.96 -11.22
N ALA A 532 -3.38 -10.43 -11.63
CA ALA A 532 -3.20 -9.66 -12.86
C ALA A 532 -3.44 -10.50 -14.12
N TYR A 533 -2.95 -11.75 -14.13
CA TYR A 533 -3.12 -12.67 -15.25
C TYR A 533 -4.61 -12.94 -15.53
N ASN A 534 -5.36 -13.35 -14.50
CA ASN A 534 -6.78 -13.64 -14.62
C ASN A 534 -7.58 -12.37 -14.99
N ALA A 535 -7.20 -11.21 -14.45
CA ALA A 535 -7.83 -9.94 -14.77
C ALA A 535 -7.70 -9.61 -16.26
N LEU A 536 -6.51 -9.79 -16.85
CA LEU A 536 -6.31 -9.57 -18.29
C LEU A 536 -7.05 -10.58 -19.16
N VAL A 537 -7.15 -11.84 -18.73
CA VAL A 537 -7.96 -12.86 -19.42
C VAL A 537 -9.43 -12.45 -19.44
N LEU A 538 -10.01 -12.08 -18.29
CA LEU A 538 -11.41 -11.67 -18.21
C LEU A 538 -11.66 -10.35 -18.98
N ALA A 539 -10.76 -9.38 -18.83
CA ALA A 539 -10.82 -8.11 -19.56
C ALA A 539 -10.85 -8.31 -21.08
N SER A 540 -10.06 -9.26 -21.61
CA SER A 540 -10.07 -9.58 -23.05
C SER A 540 -11.45 -10.02 -23.56
N LYS A 541 -12.15 -10.83 -22.77
CA LYS A 541 -13.49 -11.36 -23.11
C LYS A 541 -14.56 -10.27 -22.99
N VAL A 542 -14.46 -9.41 -21.98
CA VAL A 542 -15.36 -8.27 -21.81
C VAL A 542 -15.19 -7.27 -22.95
N ALA A 543 -13.94 -6.93 -23.28
CA ALA A 543 -13.63 -6.02 -24.38
C ALA A 543 -14.06 -6.58 -25.75
N ALA A 544 -14.03 -7.91 -25.93
CA ALA A 544 -14.53 -8.59 -27.13
C ALA A 544 -16.07 -8.76 -27.16
N GLY A 545 -16.80 -8.32 -26.13
CA GLY A 545 -18.25 -8.47 -26.02
C GLY A 545 -18.72 -9.91 -25.75
N GLN A 546 -17.80 -10.82 -25.41
CA GLN A 546 -18.08 -12.23 -25.10
C GLN A 546 -18.64 -12.39 -23.68
N VAL A 547 -18.31 -11.46 -22.79
CA VAL A 547 -18.80 -11.40 -21.40
C VAL A 547 -19.40 -10.02 -21.16
N LYS A 548 -20.58 -9.97 -20.56
CA LYS A 548 -21.22 -8.72 -20.10
C LYS A 548 -21.09 -8.64 -18.58
N LEU A 549 -20.64 -7.49 -18.08
CA LEU A 549 -20.45 -7.19 -16.66
C LEU A 549 -21.32 -6.01 -16.22
#